data_AF-A0A5C5YVD1-F1
#
_entry.id   AF-A0A5C5YVD1-F1
#
_cell.length_a   1.000
_cell.length_b   1.000
_cell.length_c   1.000
_cell.angle_alpha   90.00
_cell.angle_beta   90.00
_cell.angle_gamma   90.00
#
_symmetry.space_group_name_H-M   'P 1'
#
loop_
_entity.id
_entity.type
_entity.pdbx_description
1 polymer ?
#
loop_
_entity_poly.entity_id
_entity_poly.type
_entity_poly.pdbx_seq_one_letter_code
_entity_poly.pdbx_strand_id
1 'polypeptide(L)'
;MNSNERPLIPDDAVACEFSWLGKDYGVYVDVASQNIHFHNCFVPSKLFPSTEGWFSFPVSDIRFVYNTRQYKGGWVLMIGTSGGGARISRMHTDYSQLYATLTKVAPPNDPGYLMSNPVVSFLSAAGVFILAACGLFAGWFLSPPQSNDMILGVCVTSGIAIGVVGGFVIISIIDRFLKAMYARN
;
A
#
# COMPACT_ATOMS: atom_id res chain seq x y z
N MET A 1 -0.33 13.93 -14.05
CA MET A 1 0.39 14.34 -15.28
C MET A 1 1.82 14.66 -14.84
N ASN A 2 2.84 13.99 -15.40
CA ASN A 2 4.23 14.14 -14.94
C ASN A 2 4.89 15.24 -15.77
N SER A 3 5.20 16.37 -15.14
CA SER A 3 5.97 17.46 -15.74
C SER A 3 7.16 17.72 -14.85
N ASN A 4 8.37 17.73 -15.39
CA ASN A 4 9.55 18.17 -14.61
C ASN A 4 9.47 19.67 -14.23
N GLU A 5 8.52 20.40 -14.81
CA GLU A 5 8.24 21.80 -14.50
C GLU A 5 7.37 21.92 -13.25
N ARG A 6 7.72 22.88 -12.39
CA ARG A 6 6.96 23.23 -11.20
C ARG A 6 5.56 23.73 -11.62
N PRO A 7 4.47 23.11 -11.14
CA PRO A 7 3.12 23.60 -11.41
C PRO A 7 2.93 24.97 -10.75
N LEU A 8 2.01 25.77 -11.31
CA LEU A 8 1.54 27.00 -10.66
C LEU A 8 0.82 26.62 -9.36
N ILE A 9 1.44 26.94 -8.22
CA ILE A 9 0.88 26.70 -6.89
C ILE A 9 0.37 28.06 -6.40
N PRO A 10 -0.94 28.20 -6.13
CA PRO A 10 -1.48 29.46 -5.64
C PRO A 10 -1.04 29.72 -4.19
N ASP A 11 -1.02 30.99 -3.79
CA ASP A 11 -0.51 31.42 -2.47
C ASP A 11 -1.34 30.91 -1.29
N ASP A 12 -2.58 30.50 -1.53
CA ASP A 12 -3.49 29.91 -0.54
C ASP A 12 -3.38 28.39 -0.44
N ALA A 13 -2.52 27.75 -1.25
CA ALA A 13 -2.31 26.31 -1.19
C ALA A 13 -1.69 25.91 0.16
N VAL A 14 -2.20 24.81 0.72
CA VAL A 14 -1.64 24.25 1.95
C VAL A 14 -0.41 23.43 1.58
N ALA A 15 0.76 23.93 1.98
CA ALA A 15 2.05 23.31 1.70
C ALA A 15 2.60 22.60 2.94
N CYS A 16 3.26 21.47 2.73
CA CYS A 16 4.17 20.88 3.69
C CYS A 16 5.48 20.55 2.97
N GLU A 17 6.49 21.36 3.22
CA GLU A 17 7.83 21.22 2.66
C GLU A 17 8.77 20.61 3.70
N PHE A 18 9.63 19.71 3.25
CA PHE A 18 10.59 19.05 4.12
C PHE A 18 11.85 18.64 3.36
N SER A 19 12.99 18.70 4.04
CA SER A 19 14.26 18.26 3.46
C SER A 19 14.63 16.88 3.99
N TRP A 20 15.04 15.98 3.10
CA TRP A 20 15.54 14.66 3.45
C TRP A 20 16.78 14.33 2.62
N LEU A 21 17.88 13.94 3.27
CA LEU A 21 19.16 13.65 2.62
C LEU A 21 19.67 14.78 1.69
N GLY A 22 19.40 16.05 2.06
CA GLY A 22 19.83 17.22 1.29
C GLY A 22 19.01 17.49 0.03
N LYS A 23 17.89 16.81 -0.16
CA LYS A 23 16.91 17.10 -1.22
C LYS A 23 15.63 17.64 -0.60
N ASP A 24 14.99 18.56 -1.31
CA ASP A 24 13.73 19.15 -0.88
C ASP A 24 12.55 18.37 -1.43
N TYR A 25 11.63 18.04 -0.54
CA TYR A 25 10.38 17.33 -0.80
C TYR A 25 9.23 18.24 -0.43
N GLY A 26 8.09 18.07 -1.09
CA GLY A 26 6.94 18.91 -0.80
C GLY A 26 5.64 18.26 -1.22
N VAL A 27 4.60 18.51 -0.43
CA VAL A 27 3.22 18.22 -0.78
C VAL A 27 2.40 19.49 -0.67
N TYR A 28 1.69 19.82 -1.74
CA TYR A 28 0.89 21.04 -1.83
C TYR A 28 -0.53 20.65 -2.21
N VAL A 29 -1.50 21.14 -1.45
CA VAL A 29 -2.92 20.93 -1.72
C VAL A 29 -3.51 22.25 -2.18
N ASP A 30 -3.81 22.33 -3.46
CA ASP A 30 -4.55 23.43 -4.07
C ASP A 30 -6.04 23.13 -3.98
N VAL A 31 -6.70 23.80 -3.03
CA VAL A 31 -8.12 23.63 -2.77
C VAL A 31 -8.97 24.26 -3.87
N ALA A 32 -8.49 25.33 -4.51
CA ALA A 32 -9.23 26.03 -5.55
C ALA A 32 -9.27 25.22 -6.85
N SER A 33 -8.15 24.65 -7.27
CA SER A 33 -8.08 23.80 -8.46
C SER A 33 -8.39 22.33 -8.21
N GLN A 34 -8.61 21.94 -6.94
CA GLN A 34 -8.85 20.56 -6.51
C GLN A 34 -7.72 19.61 -6.92
N ASN A 35 -6.47 20.07 -6.81
CA ASN A 35 -5.29 19.29 -7.13
C ASN A 35 -4.36 19.12 -5.92
N ILE A 36 -3.66 17.99 -5.91
CA ILE A 36 -2.53 17.73 -5.03
C ILE A 36 -1.26 17.63 -5.87
N HIS A 37 -0.26 18.42 -5.49
CA HIS A 37 1.04 18.48 -6.14
C HIS A 37 2.09 17.87 -5.22
N PHE A 38 2.99 17.13 -5.82
CA PHE A 38 4.07 16.45 -5.15
C PHE A 38 5.40 16.87 -5.76
N HIS A 39 6.39 17.12 -4.90
CA HIS A 39 7.77 17.44 -5.29
C HIS A 39 8.72 16.42 -4.69
N ASN A 40 9.51 15.74 -5.54
CA ASN A 40 10.45 14.67 -5.18
C ASN A 40 9.83 13.52 -4.37
N CYS A 41 8.51 13.37 -4.34
CA CYS A 41 7.84 12.34 -3.56
C CYS A 41 7.88 10.96 -4.25
N PHE A 42 7.44 9.94 -3.52
CA PHE A 42 7.49 8.54 -3.94
C PHE A 42 6.54 8.26 -5.10
N VAL A 43 7.04 7.64 -6.16
CA VAL A 43 6.23 7.07 -7.24
C VAL A 43 6.32 5.54 -7.15
N PRO A 44 5.20 4.82 -6.90
CA PRO A 44 5.21 3.36 -6.91
C PRO A 44 5.53 2.87 -8.33
N SER A 45 6.79 2.54 -8.60
CA SER A 45 7.16 1.77 -9.79
C SER A 45 7.17 0.27 -9.46
N LYS A 46 6.92 -0.57 -10.46
CA LYS A 46 6.72 -2.02 -10.32
C LYS A 46 7.93 -2.79 -9.76
N LEU A 47 9.12 -2.21 -9.73
CA LEU A 47 10.35 -2.90 -9.29
C LEU A 47 11.29 -2.07 -8.41
N PHE A 48 11.38 -0.74 -8.60
CA PHE A 48 12.22 0.13 -7.77
C PHE A 48 11.55 1.48 -7.52
N PRO A 49 11.35 1.89 -6.27
CA PRO A 49 10.73 3.17 -5.99
C PRO A 49 11.61 4.32 -6.51
N SER A 50 11.05 5.13 -7.40
CA SER A 50 11.71 6.31 -7.96
C SER A 50 11.09 7.57 -7.38
N THR A 51 11.89 8.62 -7.23
CA THR A 51 11.42 9.97 -6.92
C THR A 51 11.39 10.76 -8.20
N GLU A 52 10.22 11.26 -8.59
CA GLU A 52 10.08 12.18 -9.72
C GLU A 52 10.06 13.63 -9.25
N GLY A 53 10.51 14.55 -10.12
CA GLY A 53 10.63 15.98 -9.81
C GLY A 53 9.30 16.59 -9.37
N TRP A 54 8.39 16.85 -10.30
CA TRP A 54 7.05 17.34 -9.99
C TRP A 54 5.98 16.45 -10.63
N PHE A 55 4.93 16.17 -9.87
CA PHE A 55 3.76 15.50 -10.41
C PHE A 55 2.50 15.96 -9.67
N SER A 56 1.41 16.00 -10.43
CA SER A 56 0.12 16.51 -9.94
C SER A 56 -1.01 15.54 -10.26
N PHE A 57 -1.90 15.38 -9.31
CA PHE A 57 -3.10 14.56 -9.39
C PHE A 57 -4.31 15.34 -8.89
N PRO A 58 -5.51 15.09 -9.42
CA PRO A 58 -6.72 15.61 -8.82
C PRO A 58 -6.90 15.01 -7.41
N VAL A 59 -7.43 15.78 -6.47
CA VAL A 59 -7.72 15.33 -5.10
C VAL A 59 -8.63 14.09 -5.10
N SER A 60 -9.51 13.97 -6.10
CA SER A 60 -10.37 12.79 -6.28
C SER A 60 -9.62 11.50 -6.62
N ASP A 61 -8.36 11.56 -7.05
CA ASP A 61 -7.52 10.37 -7.28
C ASP A 61 -6.76 9.91 -6.02
N ILE A 62 -6.87 10.64 -4.92
CA ILE A 62 -6.33 10.20 -3.64
C ILE A 62 -7.04 8.90 -3.23
N ARG A 63 -6.27 7.82 -3.11
CA ARG A 63 -6.75 6.49 -2.74
C ARG A 63 -6.73 6.29 -1.24
N PHE A 64 -5.78 6.90 -0.54
CA PHE A 64 -5.72 6.84 0.90
C PHE A 64 -5.00 8.05 1.50
N VAL A 65 -5.50 8.46 2.66
CA VAL A 65 -4.89 9.41 3.60
C VAL A 65 -5.06 8.83 4.99
N TYR A 66 -3.97 8.43 5.63
CA TYR A 66 -4.03 7.96 7.00
C TYR A 66 -2.75 8.22 7.78
N ASN A 67 -2.91 8.34 9.09
CA ASN A 67 -1.79 8.42 10.02
C ASN A 67 -1.43 7.03 10.52
N THR A 68 -0.16 6.67 10.41
CA THR A 68 0.38 5.43 10.95
C THR A 68 1.54 5.72 11.87
N ARG A 69 1.69 4.88 12.90
CA ARG A 69 2.84 4.92 13.79
C ARG A 69 3.99 4.14 13.16
N GLN A 70 5.16 4.75 13.08
CA GLN A 70 6.35 4.03 12.62
C GLN A 70 6.99 3.28 13.80
N TYR A 71 7.50 2.07 13.56
CA TYR A 71 7.97 1.12 14.59
C TYR A 71 9.02 1.69 15.57
N LYS A 72 9.70 2.80 15.22
CA LYS A 72 10.64 3.52 16.09
C LYS A 72 10.57 5.06 15.97
N GLY A 73 9.53 5.62 15.36
CA GLY A 73 9.56 7.04 15.00
C GLY A 73 8.19 7.64 14.75
N GLY A 74 7.63 8.28 15.78
CA GLY A 74 6.51 9.22 15.65
C GLY A 74 5.27 8.74 14.87
N TRP A 75 4.40 9.70 14.61
CA TRP A 75 3.28 9.55 13.68
C TRP A 75 3.72 10.03 12.30
N VAL A 76 3.26 9.33 11.28
CA VAL A 76 3.58 9.62 9.88
C VAL A 76 2.27 9.64 9.09
N LEU A 77 2.07 10.68 8.31
CA LEU A 77 1.00 10.79 7.34
C LEU A 77 1.42 10.08 6.05
N MET A 78 0.57 9.13 5.63
CA MET A 78 0.69 8.41 4.37
C MET A 78 -0.38 8.93 3.43
N ILE A 79 0.03 9.38 2.25
CA ILE A 79 -0.84 9.82 1.16
C ILE A 79 -0.51 8.97 -0.05
N GLY A 80 -1.53 8.44 -0.73
CA GLY A 80 -1.33 7.71 -1.98
C GLY A 80 -2.38 8.02 -3.02
N THR A 81 -1.94 8.07 -4.26
CA THR A 81 -2.73 8.25 -5.48
C THR A 81 -2.50 7.07 -6.43
N SER A 82 -3.12 7.09 -7.60
CA SER A 82 -2.91 6.04 -8.61
C SER A 82 -1.47 5.96 -9.15
N GLY A 83 -0.75 7.09 -9.15
CA GLY A 83 0.58 7.20 -9.73
C GLY A 83 1.66 7.70 -8.78
N GLY A 84 1.38 7.89 -7.49
CA GLY A 84 2.32 8.50 -6.57
C GLY A 84 1.88 8.42 -5.11
N GLY A 85 2.74 8.89 -4.22
CA GLY A 85 2.44 9.00 -2.81
C GLY A 85 3.50 9.76 -2.05
N ALA A 86 3.15 10.17 -0.84
CA ALA A 86 4.05 10.85 0.07
C ALA A 86 3.99 10.25 1.46
N ARG A 87 5.12 10.31 2.14
CA ARG A 87 5.30 9.91 3.52
C ARG A 87 5.84 11.10 4.28
N ILE A 88 5.03 11.66 5.18
CA ILE A 88 5.35 12.91 5.88
C ILE A 88 5.38 12.65 7.39
N SER A 89 6.52 12.92 8.03
CA SER A 89 6.62 12.86 9.48
C SER A 89 5.82 13.98 10.15
N ARG A 90 5.19 13.70 11.30
CA ARG A 90 4.50 14.70 12.12
C ARG A 90 5.40 15.85 12.61
N MET A 91 6.71 15.67 12.55
CA MET A 91 7.69 16.67 12.99
C MET A 91 7.88 17.81 11.98
N HIS A 92 7.34 17.69 10.76
CA HIS A 92 7.47 18.74 9.74
C HIS A 92 6.46 19.87 9.97
N THR A 93 6.87 21.08 9.58
CA THR A 93 6.05 22.28 9.63
C THR A 93 4.77 22.09 8.81
N ASP A 94 3.67 22.65 9.30
CA ASP A 94 2.36 22.63 8.63
C ASP A 94 1.71 21.25 8.41
N TYR A 95 2.29 20.19 9.00
CA TYR A 95 1.74 18.84 8.99
C TYR A 95 0.28 18.78 9.47
N SER A 96 -0.05 19.48 10.56
CA SER A 96 -1.40 19.49 11.13
C SER A 96 -2.42 20.13 10.20
N GLN A 97 -2.02 21.21 9.53
CA GLN A 97 -2.85 21.92 8.57
C GLN A 97 -3.04 21.08 7.31
N LEU A 98 -1.97 20.49 6.78
CA LEU A 98 -2.05 19.57 5.64
C LEU A 98 -2.98 18.39 5.93
N TYR A 99 -2.81 17.74 7.08
CA TYR A 99 -3.67 16.62 7.48
C TYR A 99 -5.13 17.04 7.59
N ALA A 100 -5.42 18.17 8.26
CA ALA A 100 -6.78 18.66 8.42
C ALA A 100 -7.44 19.08 7.10
N THR A 101 -6.67 19.56 6.13
CA THR A 101 -7.18 19.88 4.80
C THR A 101 -7.47 18.60 4.02
N LEU A 102 -6.52 17.67 3.99
CA LEU A 102 -6.67 16.39 3.28
C LEU A 102 -7.84 15.57 3.79
N THR A 103 -8.07 15.50 5.10
CA THR A 103 -9.22 14.76 5.65
C THR A 103 -10.57 15.38 5.30
N LYS A 104 -10.61 16.65 4.90
CA LYS A 104 -11.83 17.33 4.42
C LYS A 104 -12.07 17.14 2.94
N VAL A 105 -11.01 17.11 2.13
CA VAL A 105 -11.12 17.14 0.65
C VAL A 105 -10.92 15.77 0.01
N ALA A 106 -10.15 14.87 0.64
CA ALA A 106 -9.89 13.56 0.08
C ALA A 106 -11.15 12.67 0.18
N PRO A 107 -11.39 11.80 -0.81
CA PRO A 107 -12.43 10.80 -0.71
C PRO A 107 -12.12 9.80 0.43
N PRO A 108 -13.13 9.04 0.90
CA PRO A 108 -12.92 7.96 1.86
C PRO A 108 -11.83 7.00 1.38
N ASN A 109 -10.99 6.55 2.31
CA ASN A 109 -9.88 5.64 2.00
C ASN A 109 -10.40 4.39 1.27
N ASP A 110 -9.81 4.09 0.11
CA ASP A 110 -10.08 2.87 -0.65
C ASP A 110 -9.53 1.67 0.13
N PRO A 111 -10.40 0.79 0.67
CA PRO A 111 -9.96 -0.32 1.49
C PRO A 111 -9.16 -1.37 0.68
N GLY A 112 -9.25 -1.36 -0.66
CA GLY A 112 -8.42 -2.20 -1.52
C GLY A 112 -6.95 -1.77 -1.58
N TYR A 113 -6.63 -0.51 -1.29
CA TYR A 113 -5.28 0.04 -1.44
C TYR A 113 -4.39 -0.16 -0.19
N LEU A 114 -4.99 -0.49 0.96
CA LEU A 114 -4.23 -0.92 2.14
C LEU A 114 -3.55 -2.28 1.93
N MET A 115 -4.11 -3.12 1.03
CA MET A 115 -3.55 -4.41 0.63
C MET A 115 -2.39 -4.28 -0.37
N SER A 116 -2.29 -3.16 -1.11
CA SER A 116 -1.15 -2.87 -1.98
C SER A 116 0.07 -2.35 -1.22
N ASN A 117 0.02 -2.29 0.12
CA ASN A 117 1.22 -2.12 0.91
C ASN A 117 2.16 -3.31 0.66
N PRO A 118 3.41 -3.09 0.23
CA PRO A 118 4.34 -4.17 -0.09
C PRO A 118 4.55 -5.14 1.08
N VAL A 119 4.40 -4.67 2.33
CA VAL A 119 4.46 -5.53 3.53
C VAL A 119 3.29 -6.51 3.58
N VAL A 120 2.08 -6.07 3.24
CA VAL A 120 0.87 -6.91 3.24
C VAL A 120 0.90 -7.88 2.07
N SER A 121 1.36 -7.43 0.90
CA SER A 121 1.62 -8.29 -0.26
C SER A 121 2.68 -9.36 0.03
N PHE A 122 3.75 -9.00 0.76
CA PHE A 122 4.76 -9.97 1.17
C PHE A 122 4.22 -10.97 2.21
N LEU A 123 3.48 -10.50 3.22
CA LEU A 123 2.89 -11.37 4.25
C LEU A 123 1.85 -12.33 3.66
N SER A 124 1.05 -11.88 2.70
CA SER A 124 0.09 -12.74 2.00
C SER A 124 0.81 -13.79 1.14
N ALA A 125 1.85 -13.40 0.39
CA ALA A 125 2.67 -14.36 -0.35
C ALA A 125 3.37 -15.39 0.57
N ALA A 126 3.93 -14.94 1.69
CA ALA A 126 4.52 -15.82 2.70
C ALA A 126 3.47 -16.76 3.32
N GLY A 127 2.26 -16.27 3.58
CA GLY A 127 1.14 -17.07 4.08
C GLY A 127 0.73 -18.18 3.10
N VAL A 128 0.65 -17.89 1.79
CA VAL A 128 0.40 -18.91 0.77
C VAL A 128 1.52 -19.95 0.74
N PHE A 129 2.77 -19.53 0.87
CA PHE A 129 3.92 -20.45 0.94
C PHE A 129 3.84 -21.39 2.15
N ILE A 130 3.49 -20.86 3.32
CA ILE A 130 3.31 -21.67 4.55
C ILE A 130 2.19 -22.69 4.34
N LEU A 131 1.06 -22.28 3.77
CA LEU A 131 -0.07 -23.19 3.51
C LEU A 131 0.26 -24.23 2.44
N ALA A 132 1.05 -23.88 1.41
CA ALA A 132 1.56 -24.83 0.44
C ALA A 132 2.50 -25.87 1.09
N ALA A 133 3.37 -25.44 2.00
CA ALA A 133 4.24 -26.33 2.77
C ALA A 133 3.42 -27.25 3.69
N CYS A 134 2.42 -26.73 4.39
CA CYS A 134 1.48 -27.54 5.18
C CYS A 134 0.74 -28.56 4.29
N GLY A 135 0.33 -28.14 3.08
CA GLY A 135 -0.29 -29.02 2.08
C GLY A 135 0.63 -30.14 1.63
N LEU A 136 1.92 -29.86 1.39
CA LEU A 136 2.94 -30.87 1.10
C LEU A 136 3.06 -31.90 2.23
N PHE A 137 3.18 -31.44 3.48
CA PHE A 137 3.29 -32.34 4.63
C PHE A 137 2.02 -33.16 4.84
N ALA A 138 0.84 -32.57 4.64
CA ALA A 138 -0.43 -33.28 4.70
C ALA A 138 -0.53 -34.36 3.61
N GLY A 139 -0.13 -34.03 2.38
CA GLY A 139 -0.09 -34.97 1.26
C GLY A 139 0.87 -36.14 1.51
N TRP A 140 2.03 -35.87 2.12
CA TRP A 140 2.96 -36.92 2.53
C TRP A 140 2.39 -37.77 3.67
N PHE A 141 1.83 -37.17 4.71
CA PHE A 141 1.27 -37.90 5.85
C PHE A 141 0.07 -38.79 5.47
N LEU A 142 -0.74 -38.34 4.50
CA LEU A 142 -1.88 -39.09 3.97
C LEU A 142 -1.47 -40.17 2.96
N SER A 143 -0.21 -40.20 2.53
CA SER A 143 0.27 -41.24 1.61
C SER A 143 0.26 -42.61 2.30
N PRO A 144 -0.25 -43.67 1.65
CA PRO A 144 -0.23 -45.00 2.23
C PRO A 144 1.20 -45.47 2.49
N PRO A 145 1.48 -46.09 3.65
CA PRO A 145 2.76 -46.74 3.88
C PRO A 145 2.95 -47.84 2.83
N GLN A 146 4.11 -47.86 2.16
CA GLN A 146 4.45 -48.71 1.00
C GLN A 146 3.86 -48.30 -0.36
N SER A 147 3.40 -47.05 -0.50
CA SER A 147 3.04 -46.50 -1.81
C SER A 147 4.26 -46.40 -2.74
N ASN A 148 4.05 -46.67 -4.03
CA ASN A 148 5.05 -46.44 -5.07
C ASN A 148 5.26 -44.92 -5.27
N ASP A 149 6.43 -44.50 -5.75
CA ASP A 149 6.84 -43.10 -5.91
C ASP A 149 5.81 -42.25 -6.67
N MET A 150 5.12 -42.86 -7.63
CA MET A 150 4.04 -42.21 -8.38
C MET A 150 2.87 -41.79 -7.47
N ILE A 151 2.42 -42.66 -6.56
CA ILE A 151 1.29 -42.39 -5.66
C ILE A 151 1.69 -41.32 -4.64
N LEU A 152 2.91 -41.42 -4.08
CA LEU A 152 3.48 -40.40 -3.21
C LEU A 152 3.53 -39.03 -3.91
N GLY A 153 4.01 -39.01 -5.16
CA GLY A 153 4.06 -37.80 -5.99
C GLY A 153 2.68 -37.17 -6.20
N VAL A 154 1.66 -37.97 -6.49
CA VAL A 154 0.27 -37.49 -6.64
C VAL A 154 -0.27 -36.93 -5.33
N CYS A 155 -0.07 -37.62 -4.21
CA CYS A 155 -0.54 -37.15 -2.89
C CYS A 155 0.14 -35.83 -2.48
N VAL A 156 1.46 -35.70 -2.71
CA VAL A 156 2.19 -34.48 -2.38
C VAL A 156 1.79 -33.31 -3.29
N THR A 157 1.70 -33.52 -4.60
CA THR A 157 1.33 -32.47 -5.55
C THR A 157 -0.11 -31.99 -5.35
N SER A 158 -1.06 -32.90 -5.11
CA SER A 158 -2.43 -32.54 -4.76
C SER A 158 -2.52 -31.80 -3.43
N GLY A 159 -1.75 -32.22 -2.42
CA GLY A 159 -1.65 -31.50 -1.15
C GLY A 159 -1.17 -30.06 -1.30
N ILE A 160 -0.11 -29.83 -2.08
CA ILE A 160 0.39 -28.48 -2.41
C ILE A 160 -0.69 -27.66 -3.11
N ALA A 161 -1.34 -28.23 -4.14
CA ALA A 161 -2.38 -27.52 -4.89
C ALA A 161 -3.54 -27.08 -4.00
N ILE A 162 -3.99 -27.96 -3.10
CA ILE A 162 -5.03 -27.63 -2.10
C ILE A 162 -4.54 -26.53 -1.15
N GLY A 163 -3.29 -26.62 -0.67
CA GLY A 163 -2.71 -25.59 0.21
C GLY A 163 -2.64 -24.21 -0.45
N VAL A 164 -2.25 -24.15 -1.72
CA VAL A 164 -2.20 -22.89 -2.50
C VAL A 164 -3.61 -22.32 -2.71
N VAL A 165 -4.55 -23.13 -3.18
CA VAL A 165 -5.94 -22.67 -3.41
C VAL A 165 -6.58 -22.23 -2.09
N GLY A 166 -6.39 -22.99 -1.01
CA GLY A 166 -6.86 -22.63 0.33
C GLY A 166 -6.29 -21.30 0.82
N GLY A 167 -5.00 -21.04 0.56
CA GLY A 167 -4.36 -19.76 0.88
C GLY A 167 -5.00 -18.58 0.16
N PHE A 168 -5.25 -18.70 -1.14
CA PHE A 168 -5.95 -17.65 -1.89
C PHE A 168 -7.37 -17.41 -1.37
N VAL A 169 -8.10 -18.47 -1.01
CA VAL A 169 -9.44 -18.35 -0.42
C VAL A 169 -9.38 -17.63 0.92
N ILE A 170 -8.46 -17.98 1.82
CA ILE A 170 -8.29 -17.33 3.12
C ILE A 170 -7.97 -15.84 2.95
N ILE A 171 -7.03 -15.51 2.08
CA ILE A 171 -6.67 -14.11 1.79
C ILE A 171 -7.88 -13.34 1.25
N SER A 172 -8.64 -13.94 0.32
CA SER A 172 -9.85 -13.30 -0.22
C SER A 172 -10.93 -13.09 0.85
N ILE A 173 -11.07 -13.98 1.82
CA ILE A 173 -12.02 -13.83 2.93
C ILE A 173 -11.56 -12.70 3.85
N ILE A 174 -10.28 -12.68 4.23
CA ILE A 174 -9.69 -11.62 5.07
C ILE A 174 -9.86 -10.26 4.39
N ASP A 175 -9.59 -10.16 3.09
CA ASP A 175 -9.78 -8.95 2.29
C ASP A 175 -11.22 -8.43 2.39
N ARG A 176 -12.19 -9.30 2.12
CA ARG A 176 -13.62 -8.94 2.20
C ARG A 176 -14.03 -8.53 3.61
N PHE A 177 -13.51 -9.21 4.63
CA PHE A 177 -13.84 -8.92 6.03
C PHE A 177 -13.27 -7.56 6.46
N LEU A 178 -12.00 -7.28 6.12
CA LEU A 178 -11.39 -5.98 6.37
C LEU A 178 -12.15 -4.86 5.66
N LYS A 179 -12.46 -5.03 4.37
CA LYS A 179 -13.28 -4.08 3.59
C LYS A 179 -14.63 -3.79 4.27
N ALA A 180 -15.32 -4.82 4.74
CA ALA A 180 -16.61 -4.67 5.43
C ALA A 180 -16.50 -3.95 6.78
N MET A 181 -15.42 -4.17 7.54
CA MET A 181 -15.19 -3.44 8.80
C MET A 181 -14.86 -1.96 8.55
N TYR A 182 -14.05 -1.66 7.54
CA TYR A 182 -13.72 -0.27 7.20
C TYR A 182 -14.91 0.51 6.62
N ALA A 183 -15.84 -0.15 5.92
CA ALA A 183 -17.04 0.50 5.41
C ALA A 183 -18.09 0.88 6.48
N ARG A 184 -17.94 0.39 7.72
CA ARG A 184 -18.86 0.68 8.84
C ARG A 184 -18.38 1.79 9.79
N ASN A 185 -17.13 2.25 9.63
CA ASN A 185 -16.53 3.32 10.42
C ASN A 185 -16.36 4.59 9.59
#